data_AF-A0A530LCF2-F1
#
_entry.id   AF-A0A530LCF2-F1
#
_cell.length_a   1.000
_cell.length_b   1.000
_cell.length_c   1.000
_cell.angle_alpha   90.00
_cell.angle_beta   90.00
_cell.angle_gamma   90.00
#
_symmetry.space_group_name_H-M   'P 1'
#
loop_
_entity.id
_entity.type
_entity.pdbx_description
1 polymer ?
#
loop_
_entity_poly.entity_id
_entity_poly.type
_entity_poly.pdbx_seq_one_letter_code
_entity_poly.pdbx_strand_id
1 'polypeptide(L)'
;RQVVVGIKPVDKTRRLRSGAHIIPKDKKPGPDNDQGYVTSVCFSPMLDQWIGLGLVERGRERIGEIVHAHDPLRGEDYDVELCSPVFYDPDGGRQRG
;
A
#
# COMPACT_ATOMS: atom_id res chain seq x y z
N ARG A 1 -15.00 -7.61 1.61
CA ARG A 1 -14.88 -7.07 0.20
C ARG A 1 -13.63 -6.22 0.11
N GLN A 2 -12.89 -6.35 -1.00
CA GLN A 2 -11.73 -5.52 -1.31
C GLN A 2 -12.14 -4.14 -1.86
N VAL A 3 -11.43 -3.11 -1.40
CA VAL A 3 -11.60 -1.72 -1.84
C VAL A 3 -10.25 -1.11 -2.16
N VAL A 4 -10.25 -0.10 -3.04
CA VAL A 4 -9.03 0.61 -3.42
C VAL A 4 -8.56 1.48 -2.25
N VAL A 5 -7.28 1.33 -1.90
CA VAL A 5 -6.56 2.15 -0.92
C VAL A 5 -5.20 2.56 -1.47
N GLY A 6 -4.62 3.60 -0.88
CA GLY A 6 -3.21 3.93 -1.05
C GLY A 6 -2.35 3.05 -0.16
N ILE A 7 -1.13 2.81 -0.60
CA ILE A 7 -0.10 2.04 0.12
C ILE A 7 1.20 2.82 0.02
N LYS A 8 1.88 2.98 1.15
CA LYS A 8 3.23 3.56 1.22
C LYS A 8 4.10 2.71 2.14
N PRO A 9 5.39 2.51 1.82
CA PRO A 9 6.30 1.80 2.71
C PRO A 9 6.52 2.62 4.00
N VAL A 10 6.60 1.95 5.14
CA VAL A 10 6.92 2.60 6.42
C VAL A 10 8.33 3.20 6.38
N ASP A 11 9.27 2.46 5.78
CA ASP A 11 10.59 2.97 5.41
C ASP A 11 10.51 3.65 4.04
N LYS A 12 10.59 4.99 4.02
CA LYS A 12 10.50 5.79 2.79
C LYS A 12 11.61 5.52 1.78
N THR A 13 12.76 5.01 2.22
CA THR A 13 13.87 4.65 1.33
C THR A 13 13.61 3.35 0.59
N ARG A 14 12.67 2.55 1.09
CA ARG A 14 12.34 1.24 0.52
C ARG A 14 11.53 1.39 -0.75
N ARG A 15 11.92 0.61 -1.75
CA ARG A 15 11.16 0.46 -2.98
C ARG A 15 9.92 -0.38 -2.73
N LEU A 16 8.74 0.20 -2.99
CA LEU A 16 7.48 -0.55 -3.08
C LEU A 16 7.46 -1.37 -4.38
N ARG A 17 6.80 -2.52 -4.37
CA ARG A 17 6.64 -3.39 -5.55
C ARG A 17 5.20 -3.81 -5.73
N SER A 18 4.75 -3.86 -6.98
CA SER A 18 3.44 -4.42 -7.33
C SER A 18 3.45 -5.94 -7.21
N GLY A 19 2.29 -6.52 -6.92
CA GLY A 19 2.10 -7.95 -6.73
C GLY A 19 2.39 -8.46 -5.32
N ALA A 20 2.90 -7.61 -4.42
CA ALA A 20 3.03 -7.99 -3.01
C ALA A 20 1.65 -8.18 -2.37
N HIS A 21 1.50 -9.23 -1.57
CA HIS A 21 0.29 -9.56 -0.84
C HIS A 21 0.24 -8.86 0.50
N ILE A 22 -0.97 -8.53 0.96
CA ILE A 22 -1.20 -7.79 2.20
C ILE A 22 -1.59 -8.76 3.30
N ILE A 23 -0.67 -8.94 4.25
CA ILE A 23 -0.80 -9.85 5.39
C ILE A 23 -0.89 -9.01 6.68
N PRO A 24 -1.75 -9.36 7.65
CA PRO A 24 -1.72 -8.76 8.97
C PRO A 24 -0.35 -8.94 9.64
N LYS A 25 0.13 -7.92 10.36
CA LYS A 25 1.47 -7.90 10.96
C LYS A 25 1.78 -9.10 11.88
N ASP A 26 0.77 -9.60 12.59
CA ASP A 26 0.91 -10.70 13.56
C ASP A 26 0.49 -12.07 13.00
N LYS A 27 0.39 -12.20 11.67
CA LYS A 27 -0.03 -13.44 11.00
C LYS A 27 1.04 -13.95 10.05
N LYS A 28 1.08 -15.27 9.89
CA LYS A 28 1.96 -15.90 8.91
C LYS A 28 1.38 -15.70 7.51
N PRO A 29 2.23 -15.38 6.51
CA PRO A 29 1.79 -15.34 5.12
C PRO A 29 1.18 -16.67 4.69
N GLY A 30 0.06 -16.60 3.97
CA GLY A 30 -0.67 -17.75 3.47
C GLY A 30 -2.06 -17.37 2.96
N PRO A 31 -2.73 -18.24 2.19
CA PRO A 31 -4.02 -17.93 1.57
C PRO A 31 -5.10 -17.48 2.56
N ASP A 32 -5.11 -18.04 3.77
CA ASP A 32 -6.10 -17.72 4.80
C ASP A 32 -5.92 -16.33 5.42
N ASN A 33 -4.70 -15.77 5.34
CA ASN A 33 -4.36 -14.46 5.91
C ASN A 33 -4.12 -13.41 4.83
N ASP A 34 -4.29 -13.76 3.55
CA ASP A 34 -4.17 -12.83 2.44
C ASP A 34 -5.40 -11.92 2.38
N GLN A 35 -5.19 -10.65 2.68
CA GLN A 35 -6.24 -9.64 2.74
C GLN A 35 -6.24 -8.72 1.53
N GLY A 36 -5.42 -8.97 0.52
CA GLY A 36 -5.30 -8.08 -0.62
C GLY A 36 -3.92 -8.07 -1.26
N TYR A 37 -3.76 -7.20 -2.24
CA TYR A 37 -2.50 -7.10 -2.97
C TYR A 37 -2.26 -5.69 -3.50
N VAL A 38 -0.99 -5.37 -3.71
CA VAL A 38 -0.54 -4.13 -4.34
C VAL A 38 -0.74 -4.25 -5.85
N THR A 39 -1.53 -3.36 -6.44
CA THR A 39 -1.91 -3.38 -7.86
C THR A 39 -0.94 -2.57 -8.72
N SER A 40 -0.65 -1.33 -8.31
CA SER A 40 0.20 -0.40 -9.05
C SER A 40 1.14 0.33 -8.12
N VAL A 41 2.31 0.71 -8.64
CA VAL A 41 3.38 1.35 -7.88
C VAL A 41 4.14 2.34 -8.74
N CYS A 42 4.52 3.48 -8.18
CA CYS A 42 5.48 4.41 -8.75
C CYS A 42 6.31 5.08 -7.67
N PHE A 43 7.46 5.65 -8.06
CA PHE A 43 8.12 6.65 -7.23
C PHE A 43 7.44 8.00 -7.48
N SER A 44 7.13 8.72 -6.42
CA SER A 44 6.53 10.06 -6.50
C SER A 44 7.58 11.12 -6.15
N PRO A 45 8.11 11.88 -7.12
CA PRO A 45 9.02 12.99 -6.85
C PRO A 45 8.38 14.08 -5.98
N MET A 46 7.06 14.24 -6.04
CA MET A 46 6.32 15.23 -5.24
C MET A 46 6.30 14.88 -3.75
N LEU A 47 6.42 13.59 -3.41
CA LEU A 47 6.38 13.09 -2.03
C LEU A 47 7.71 12.48 -1.57
N ASP A 48 8.71 12.50 -2.46
CA ASP A 48 10.05 11.91 -2.30
C ASP A 48 10.02 10.48 -1.72
N GLN A 49 9.08 9.65 -2.21
CA GLN A 49 8.92 8.27 -1.74
C GLN A 49 8.20 7.41 -2.77
N TRP A 50 8.30 6.09 -2.59
CA TRP A 50 7.48 5.13 -3.32
C TRP A 50 6.04 5.12 -2.81
N ILE A 51 5.08 5.11 -3.73
CA ILE A 51 3.65 5.01 -3.44
C ILE A 51 3.01 3.96 -4.33
N GLY A 52 1.89 3.41 -3.90
CA GLY A 52 1.15 2.44 -4.68
C GLY A 52 -0.33 2.41 -4.34
N LEU A 53 -1.08 1.73 -5.19
CA LEU A 53 -2.47 1.40 -4.92
C LEU A 53 -2.59 -0.10 -4.63
N GLY A 54 -3.60 -0.46 -3.85
CA GLY A 54 -3.92 -1.85 -3.60
C GLY A 54 -5.41 -2.08 -3.44
N LEU A 55 -5.81 -3.32 -3.62
CA LEU A 55 -7.16 -3.80 -3.33
C LEU A 55 -7.11 -4.57 -2.02
N VAL A 56 -7.65 -3.98 -0.95
CA VAL A 56 -7.51 -4.50 0.41
C VAL A 56 -8.88 -4.70 1.06
N GLU A 57 -9.05 -5.83 1.73
CA GLU A 57 -10.25 -6.13 2.48
C GLU A 57 -10.45 -5.14 3.63
N ARG A 58 -11.66 -4.55 3.67
CA ARG A 58 -12.03 -3.51 4.63
C ARG A 58 -11.07 -2.31 4.63
N GLY A 59 -10.34 -2.09 3.53
CA GLY A 59 -9.24 -1.11 3.46
C GLY A 59 -9.63 0.32 3.86
N ARG A 60 -10.87 0.76 3.59
CA ARG A 60 -11.37 2.10 3.99
C ARG A 60 -11.45 2.29 5.50
N GLU A 61 -11.72 1.22 6.26
CA GLU A 61 -11.80 1.25 7.73
C GLU A 61 -10.41 1.16 8.38
N ARG A 62 -9.39 0.88 7.59
CA ARG A 62 -8.03 0.50 8.01
C ARG A 62 -6.99 1.54 7.63
N ILE A 63 -7.42 2.74 7.26
CA ILE A 63 -6.52 3.84 6.92
C ILE A 63 -5.70 4.21 8.16
N GLY A 64 -4.38 4.26 8.01
CA GLY A 64 -3.39 4.42 9.07
C GLY A 64 -2.87 3.09 9.64
N GLU A 65 -3.44 1.95 9.26
CA GLU A 65 -2.96 0.63 9.71
C GLU A 65 -1.64 0.26 9.02
N ILE A 66 -0.70 -0.25 9.81
CA ILE A 66 0.54 -0.85 9.31
C ILE A 66 0.32 -2.34 9.11
N VAL A 67 0.52 -2.80 7.88
CA VAL A 67 0.37 -4.19 7.45
C VAL A 67 1.67 -4.68 6.83
N HIS A 68 1.79 -5.99 6.71
CA HIS A 68 2.95 -6.63 6.13
C HIS A 68 2.74 -6.88 4.63
N ALA A 69 3.57 -6.27 3.79
CA ALA A 69 3.64 -6.58 2.38
C ALA A 69 4.58 -7.77 2.16
N HIS A 70 4.03 -8.87 1.65
CA HIS A 70 4.72 -10.12 1.42
C HIS A 70 4.87 -10.39 -0.09
N ASP A 71 6.11 -10.44 -0.60
CA ASP A 71 6.41 -10.77 -2.00
C ASP A 71 7.21 -12.09 -2.06
N PRO A 72 6.52 -13.25 -2.14
CA PRO A 72 7.18 -14.55 -2.15
C PRO A 72 7.96 -14.80 -3.44
N LEU A 73 7.62 -14.10 -4.54
CA LEU A 73 8.32 -14.26 -5.82
C LEU A 73 9.71 -13.64 -5.79
N ARG A 74 9.91 -12.63 -4.95
CA ARG A 74 11.21 -11.95 -4.78
C ARG A 74 11.87 -12.23 -3.43
N GLY A 75 11.17 -12.89 -2.52
CA GLY A 75 11.63 -13.13 -1.15
C GLY A 75 11.78 -11.83 -0.35
N GLU A 76 10.96 -10.82 -0.66
CA GLU A 76 11.00 -9.51 0.00
C GLU A 76 9.75 -9.29 0.85
N ASP A 77 9.98 -8.98 2.11
CA ASP A 77 8.96 -8.71 3.11
C ASP A 77 9.23 -7.36 3.79
N TYR A 78 8.20 -6.53 3.92
CA TYR A 78 8.32 -5.21 4.56
C TYR A 78 6.99 -4.63 5.01
N ASP A 79 7.07 -3.71 5.96
CA ASP A 79 5.90 -3.02 6.49
C ASP A 79 5.47 -1.87 5.56
N VAL A 80 4.16 -1.80 5.33
CA VAL A 80 3.50 -0.73 4.56
C VAL A 80 2.32 -0.18 5.36
N GLU A 81 2.05 1.11 5.20
CA GLU A 81 0.87 1.77 5.75
C GLU A 81 -0.23 1.81 4.69
N LEU A 82 -1.45 1.41 5.08
CA LEU A 82 -2.66 1.64 4.29
C LEU A 82 -3.08 3.10 4.46
N CYS A 83 -3.17 3.86 3.37
CA CYS A 83 -3.51 5.27 3.40
C CYS A 83 -4.58 5.65 2.36
N SER A 84 -4.95 6.93 2.31
CA SER A 84 -5.83 7.43 1.25
C SER A 84 -5.23 7.09 -0.13
N PRO A 85 -6.05 6.66 -1.12
CA PRO A 85 -5.58 6.45 -2.49
C PRO A 85 -5.23 7.78 -3.19
N VAL A 86 -5.65 8.92 -2.63
CA VAL A 86 -5.31 10.26 -3.13
C VAL A 86 -4.10 10.77 -2.35
N PHE A 87 -2.93 10.63 -2.96
CA PHE A 87 -1.64 10.97 -2.35
C PHE A 87 -1.26 12.44 -2.47
N TYR A 88 -1.76 13.12 -3.50
CA TYR A 88 -1.37 14.47 -3.86
C TYR A 88 -2.59 15.29 -4.23
N ASP A 89 -2.65 16.52 -3.71
CA ASP A 89 -3.77 17.46 -3.89
C ASP A 89 -5.16 16.85 -3.57
N PRO A 90 -5.39 16.34 -2.35
CA PRO A 90 -6.66 15.71 -1.99
C PRO A 90 -7.85 16.67 -2.07
N ASP A 91 -7.63 17.96 -1.86
CA ASP A 91 -8.66 19.01 -1.91
C ASP A 91 -8.87 19.56 -3.34
N GLY A 92 -8.06 19.13 -4.32
CA GLY A 92 -8.20 19.53 -5.72
C GLY A 92 -7.89 21.01 -5.99
N GLY A 93 -7.13 21.67 -5.12
CA GLY A 93 -6.85 23.10 -5.20
C GLY A 93 -6.04 23.49 -6.45
N ARG A 94 -5.30 22.54 -7.03
CA ARG A 94 -4.43 22.79 -8.21
C ARG A 94 -5.13 22.55 -9.53
N GLN A 95 -6.40 22.13 -9.52
CA GLN A 95 -7.14 21.87 -10.75
C GLN A 95 -7.32 23.12 -11.62
N ARG A 96 -7.19 24.33 -11.06
CA ARG A 96 -7.48 25.60 -11.75
C ARG A 96 -6.26 26.40 -12.22
N GLY A 97 -5.04 25.87 -12.04
CA GLY A 97 -3.79 26.55 -12.42
C GLY A 97 -3.21 27.42 -11.30
#